data_AF-L9W6S7-F1
#
_entry.id   AF-L9W6S7-F1
#
_cell.length_a   1.000
_cell.length_b   1.000
_cell.length_c   1.000
_cell.angle_alpha   90.00
_cell.angle_beta   90.00
_cell.angle_gamma   90.00
#
_symmetry.space_group_name_H-M   'P 1'
#
loop_
_entity.id
_entity.type
_entity.pdbx_description
1 polymer ?
#
loop_
_entity_poly.entity_id
_entity_poly.type
_entity_poly.pdbx_seq_one_letter_code
_entity_poly.pdbx_strand_id
1 'polypeptide(L)'
;MTAGSTIRGWFWSVSEMTGNTPQQIRERTRSSTDGSVADLPPPFRAVVDESLSSPDESLPRALCHVAGECSDDVADQTEATTTRLEDLLEPVCDAVGFLEGYARLRLAEGVTGDETAVAAETVPDWIAMSPVDRETAILASDFLHASAYERIAKTPVPDDRKLELYRLLTHGSAALASRSHSAFEPDKPAETGVDVAATLAGVAGELGVTAVGGSAETRDCLRRYSRAITCALASQSTVTVDDTDTRATAVAVLSGHQPVRVETDREHDDQYSPPVTTAVERAQTALERLATDDRPSTDDQPATRTPPPLARLEQATRLPFQGG
;
A
#
# COMPACT_ATOMS: atom_id res chain seq x y z
N MET A 1 -32.53 -71.28 -18.67
CA MET A 1 -33.11 -71.15 -17.32
C MET A 1 -32.27 -70.13 -16.57
N THR A 2 -32.62 -68.83 -16.70
CA THR A 2 -33.41 -67.99 -15.75
C THR A 2 -32.56 -67.54 -14.54
N ALA A 3 -32.08 -66.30 -14.43
CA ALA A 3 -32.70 -64.96 -14.32
C ALA A 3 -32.75 -64.44 -12.86
N GLY A 4 -32.47 -63.14 -12.67
CA GLY A 4 -32.72 -62.34 -11.45
C GLY A 4 -31.46 -61.64 -10.91
N SER A 5 -31.08 -60.42 -11.35
CA SER A 5 -31.66 -59.10 -11.04
C SER A 5 -31.75 -58.79 -9.54
N THR A 6 -30.96 -57.82 -9.06
CA THR A 6 -31.48 -56.63 -8.34
C THR A 6 -30.40 -55.52 -8.32
N ILE A 7 -30.81 -54.37 -8.85
CA ILE A 7 -30.15 -53.07 -8.89
C ILE A 7 -30.32 -52.37 -7.54
N ARG A 8 -29.26 -51.77 -6.99
CA ARG A 8 -29.36 -50.57 -6.13
C ARG A 8 -28.17 -49.65 -6.38
N GLY A 9 -28.46 -48.55 -7.06
CA GLY A 9 -27.55 -47.42 -7.20
C GLY A 9 -27.30 -46.72 -5.88
N TRP A 10 -26.11 -46.17 -5.74
CA TRP A 10 -25.76 -45.21 -4.71
C TRP A 10 -25.38 -43.92 -5.42
N PHE A 11 -26.19 -42.90 -5.12
CA PHE A 11 -26.07 -41.52 -5.53
C PHE A 11 -24.68 -40.97 -5.17
N TRP A 12 -24.04 -40.31 -6.13
CA TRP A 12 -23.03 -39.30 -5.83
C TRP A 12 -23.77 -38.05 -5.38
N SER A 13 -23.62 -37.69 -4.10
CA SER A 13 -24.05 -36.39 -3.58
C SER A 13 -22.96 -35.37 -3.95
N VAL A 14 -23.31 -34.49 -4.87
CA VAL A 14 -22.58 -33.24 -5.12
C VAL A 14 -22.81 -32.36 -3.89
N SER A 15 -21.83 -32.29 -3.00
CA SER A 15 -21.78 -31.29 -1.93
C SER A 15 -20.82 -30.19 -2.35
N GLU A 16 -21.42 -29.11 -2.83
CA GLU A 16 -21.04 -27.71 -2.59
C GLU A 16 -19.54 -27.38 -2.57
N MET A 17 -19.03 -27.01 -3.75
CA MET A 17 -18.01 -25.97 -3.91
C MET A 17 -18.53 -24.68 -3.25
N THR A 18 -18.25 -24.52 -1.96
CA THR A 18 -18.37 -23.22 -1.30
C THR A 18 -17.21 -22.36 -1.77
N GLY A 19 -17.54 -21.32 -2.53
CA GLY A 19 -16.59 -20.31 -2.97
C GLY A 19 -15.90 -19.68 -1.76
N ASN A 20 -14.58 -19.56 -1.87
CA ASN A 20 -13.77 -18.80 -0.94
C ASN A 20 -14.36 -17.39 -0.79
N THR A 21 -14.95 -17.12 0.37
CA THR A 21 -15.51 -15.82 0.71
C THR A 21 -14.35 -14.89 1.10
N PRO A 22 -14.39 -13.59 0.77
CA PRO A 22 -13.33 -12.61 1.10
C PRO A 22 -12.99 -12.50 2.59
N GLN A 23 -13.81 -13.08 3.47
CA GLN A 23 -13.53 -13.22 4.91
C GLN A 23 -12.41 -14.22 5.23
N GLN A 24 -12.26 -15.31 4.49
CA GLN A 24 -11.18 -16.29 4.73
C GLN A 24 -9.81 -15.77 4.27
N ILE A 25 -9.80 -14.85 3.29
CA ILE A 25 -8.59 -14.12 2.90
C ILE A 25 -8.19 -13.18 4.05
N ARG A 26 -9.14 -12.45 4.65
CA ARG A 26 -8.90 -11.59 5.84
C ARG A 26 -8.37 -12.34 7.07
N GLU A 27 -8.77 -13.60 7.28
CA GLU A 27 -8.25 -14.42 8.39
C GLU A 27 -6.82 -14.91 8.14
N ARG A 28 -6.45 -15.13 6.88
CA ARG A 28 -5.09 -15.59 6.53
C ARG A 28 -4.05 -14.49 6.64
N THR A 29 -4.40 -13.24 6.31
CA THR A 29 -3.47 -12.08 6.41
C THR A 29 -3.17 -11.66 7.84
N ARG A 30 -4.04 -11.98 8.81
CA ARG A 30 -3.74 -11.76 10.25
C ARG A 30 -2.79 -12.83 10.83
N SER A 31 -2.76 -14.02 10.23
CA SER A 31 -2.04 -15.17 10.77
C SER A 31 -0.52 -15.09 10.61
N SER A 32 -0.01 -14.32 9.64
CA SER A 32 1.43 -14.24 9.34
C SER A 32 2.22 -13.33 10.30
N THR A 33 1.56 -12.31 10.88
CA THR A 33 2.14 -11.36 11.86
C THR A 33 1.94 -11.76 13.32
N ASP A 34 0.97 -12.62 13.60
CA ASP A 34 0.44 -12.88 14.95
C ASP A 34 1.45 -13.55 15.90
N GLY A 35 2.35 -14.40 15.40
CA GLY A 35 3.19 -15.25 16.25
C GLY A 35 4.24 -14.51 17.09
N SER A 36 4.77 -13.37 16.63
CA SER A 36 5.86 -12.65 17.32
C SER A 36 5.36 -11.45 18.13
N VAL A 37 4.23 -10.86 17.73
CA VAL A 37 3.64 -9.69 18.41
C VAL A 37 2.78 -10.12 19.60
N ALA A 38 2.16 -11.31 19.52
CA ALA A 38 1.32 -11.85 20.59
C ALA A 38 2.08 -12.10 21.91
N ASP A 39 3.39 -12.37 21.84
CA ASP A 39 4.26 -12.67 22.98
C ASP A 39 4.72 -11.42 23.76
N LEU A 40 4.38 -10.22 23.28
CA LEU A 40 4.76 -8.97 23.91
C LEU A 40 3.90 -8.63 25.14
N PRO A 41 4.45 -7.93 26.16
CA PRO A 41 3.66 -7.43 27.27
C PRO A 41 2.48 -6.56 26.78
N PRO A 42 1.28 -6.64 27.40
CA PRO A 42 0.09 -5.94 26.92
C PRO A 42 0.24 -4.43 26.61
N PRO A 43 0.90 -3.60 27.44
CA PRO A 43 1.05 -2.17 27.13
C PRO A 43 1.95 -1.93 25.92
N PHE A 44 2.95 -2.80 25.72
CA PHE A 44 3.88 -2.71 24.60
C PHE A 44 3.23 -3.18 23.30
N ARG A 45 2.47 -4.28 23.37
CA ARG A 45 1.72 -4.82 22.24
C ARG A 45 0.71 -3.81 21.70
N ALA A 46 -0.01 -3.11 22.59
CA ALA A 46 -0.97 -2.09 22.17
C ALA A 46 -0.32 -0.96 21.35
N VAL A 47 0.87 -0.50 21.77
CA VAL A 47 1.64 0.54 21.06
C VAL A 47 2.14 0.04 19.70
N VAL A 48 2.63 -1.20 19.65
CA VAL A 48 3.03 -1.84 18.39
C VAL A 48 1.84 -1.97 17.44
N ASP A 49 0.71 -2.48 17.91
CA ASP A 49 -0.51 -2.67 17.10
C ASP A 49 -1.05 -1.33 16.58
N GLU A 50 -1.09 -0.28 17.42
CA GLU A 50 -1.53 1.07 17.02
C GLU A 50 -0.60 1.68 15.97
N SER A 51 0.70 1.37 16.03
CA SER A 51 1.67 1.89 15.07
C SER A 51 1.58 1.27 13.67
N LEU A 52 0.98 0.09 13.55
CA LEU A 52 0.91 -0.64 12.29
C LEU A 52 -0.38 -0.29 11.54
N SER A 53 -0.24 0.26 10.32
CA SER A 53 -1.38 0.37 9.42
C SER A 53 -1.87 -1.00 8.97
N SER A 54 -3.17 -1.11 8.75
CA SER A 54 -3.71 -2.27 8.08
C SER A 54 -3.09 -2.39 6.67
N PRO A 55 -2.90 -3.61 6.14
CA PRO A 55 -2.27 -3.81 4.83
C PRO A 55 -2.97 -3.01 3.70
N ASP A 56 -4.30 -2.87 3.80
CA ASP A 56 -5.14 -2.18 2.81
C ASP A 56 -5.10 -0.65 2.92
N GLU A 57 -4.41 -0.08 3.92
CA GLU A 57 -4.30 1.36 4.16
C GLU A 57 -2.86 1.88 4.03
N SER A 58 -1.89 0.97 3.99
CA SER A 58 -0.46 1.32 3.95
C SER A 58 -0.01 1.61 2.51
N LEU A 59 0.13 2.90 2.20
CA LEU A 59 0.67 3.35 0.91
C LEU A 59 2.08 2.79 0.64
N PRO A 60 3.04 2.80 1.60
CA PRO A 60 4.34 2.18 1.36
C PRO A 60 4.26 0.69 1.02
N ARG A 61 3.38 -0.08 1.69
CA ARG A 61 3.19 -1.51 1.36
C ARG A 61 2.60 -1.69 -0.04
N ALA A 62 1.60 -0.89 -0.41
CA ALA A 62 1.01 -0.93 -1.74
C ALA A 62 2.04 -0.59 -2.83
N LEU A 63 2.89 0.43 -2.61
CA LEU A 63 3.97 0.80 -3.52
C LEU A 63 5.05 -0.29 -3.63
N CYS A 64 5.40 -0.95 -2.51
CA CYS A 64 6.31 -2.09 -2.52
C CYS A 64 5.77 -3.23 -3.38
N HIS A 65 4.48 -3.57 -3.20
CA HIS A 65 3.84 -4.63 -3.94
C HIS A 65 3.80 -4.34 -5.44
N VAL A 66 3.28 -3.17 -5.83
CA VAL A 66 3.16 -2.78 -7.24
C VAL A 66 4.53 -2.64 -7.92
N ALA A 67 5.55 -2.18 -7.21
CA ALA A 67 6.91 -2.12 -7.73
C ALA A 67 7.48 -3.52 -8.06
N GLY A 68 7.14 -4.52 -7.25
CA GLY A 68 7.45 -5.92 -7.53
C GLY A 68 6.71 -6.43 -8.76
N GLU A 69 5.40 -6.19 -8.85
CA GLU A 69 4.57 -6.58 -10.00
C GLU A 69 5.07 -5.96 -11.32
N CYS A 70 5.36 -4.66 -11.34
CA CYS A 70 5.92 -3.98 -12.52
C CYS A 70 7.23 -4.60 -13.02
N SER A 71 7.99 -5.23 -12.12
CA SER A 71 9.29 -5.84 -12.45
C SER A 71 9.15 -7.32 -12.83
N ASP A 72 8.12 -8.00 -12.36
CA ASP A 72 7.77 -9.39 -12.72
C ASP A 72 7.05 -9.46 -14.07
N ASP A 73 6.21 -8.46 -14.41
CA ASP A 73 5.48 -8.35 -15.69
C ASP A 73 6.37 -8.28 -16.93
N VAL A 74 7.64 -7.91 -16.77
CA VAL A 74 8.65 -7.96 -17.83
C VAL A 74 9.01 -9.42 -18.19
N ALA A 75 8.62 -10.39 -17.35
CA ALA A 75 8.86 -11.81 -17.49
C ALA A 75 7.53 -12.61 -17.52
N ASP A 76 6.91 -12.72 -18.71
CA ASP A 76 5.79 -13.63 -19.08
C ASP A 76 4.91 -14.23 -17.94
N GLN A 77 3.67 -13.73 -17.82
CA GLN A 77 2.72 -14.10 -16.76
C GLN A 77 2.02 -15.46 -17.02
N THR A 78 2.08 -16.38 -16.05
CA THR A 78 1.15 -17.52 -15.88
C THR A 78 0.55 -17.50 -14.47
N GLU A 79 -0.59 -18.16 -14.21
CA GLU A 79 -1.19 -18.20 -12.85
C GLU A 79 -0.24 -18.75 -11.77
N ALA A 80 0.64 -19.68 -12.14
CA ALA A 80 1.70 -20.18 -11.25
C ALA A 80 2.76 -19.12 -10.91
N THR A 81 2.90 -18.10 -11.76
CA THR A 81 3.78 -16.93 -11.55
C THR A 81 3.19 -15.99 -10.50
N THR A 82 1.86 -15.80 -10.46
CA THR A 82 1.20 -14.90 -9.50
C THR A 82 1.29 -15.39 -8.05
N THR A 83 0.98 -16.67 -7.77
CA THR A 83 1.12 -17.22 -6.41
C THR A 83 2.58 -17.18 -5.94
N ARG A 84 3.53 -17.40 -6.86
CA ARG A 84 4.96 -17.27 -6.57
C ARG A 84 5.38 -15.84 -6.26
N LEU A 85 4.78 -14.85 -6.93
CA LEU A 85 5.04 -13.44 -6.71
C LEU A 85 4.53 -12.99 -5.33
N GLU A 86 3.33 -13.40 -4.94
CA GLU A 86 2.76 -13.15 -3.62
C GLU A 86 3.65 -13.73 -2.51
N ASP A 87 4.08 -14.99 -2.64
CA ASP A 87 4.98 -15.65 -1.68
C ASP A 87 6.34 -14.93 -1.55
N LEU A 88 6.80 -14.27 -2.62
CA LEU A 88 8.06 -13.50 -2.62
C LEU A 88 7.88 -12.11 -1.99
N LEU A 89 6.77 -11.44 -2.28
CA LEU A 89 6.54 -10.06 -1.87
C LEU A 89 5.95 -9.94 -0.46
N GLU A 90 5.18 -10.92 0.03
CA GLU A 90 4.53 -10.84 1.35
C GLU A 90 5.54 -10.52 2.48
N PRO A 91 6.68 -11.23 2.63
CA PRO A 91 7.64 -10.91 3.69
C PRO A 91 8.29 -9.53 3.51
N VAL A 92 8.44 -9.06 2.27
CA VAL A 92 9.06 -7.76 1.97
C VAL A 92 8.09 -6.61 2.27
N CYS A 93 6.83 -6.77 1.91
CA CYS A 93 5.75 -5.86 2.29
C CYS A 93 5.56 -5.82 3.81
N ASP A 94 5.69 -6.95 4.51
CA ASP A 94 5.70 -6.99 5.97
C ASP A 94 6.85 -6.18 6.57
N ALA A 95 8.06 -6.33 6.03
CA ALA A 95 9.22 -5.54 6.46
C ALA A 95 8.98 -4.03 6.28
N VAL A 96 8.35 -3.62 5.16
CA VAL A 96 7.96 -2.23 4.91
C VAL A 96 6.92 -1.74 5.92
N GLY A 97 5.92 -2.56 6.26
CA GLY A 97 4.92 -2.22 7.28
C GLY A 97 5.55 -2.02 8.66
N PHE A 98 6.53 -2.84 9.03
CA PHE A 98 7.29 -2.64 10.27
C PHE A 98 8.14 -1.36 10.25
N LEU A 99 8.78 -1.02 9.13
CA LEU A 99 9.48 0.25 8.97
C LEU A 99 8.55 1.47 9.05
N GLU A 100 7.32 1.33 8.55
CA GLU A 100 6.29 2.35 8.68
C GLU A 100 5.95 2.62 10.14
N GLY A 101 5.61 1.57 10.90
CA GLY A 101 5.33 1.69 12.34
C GLY A 101 6.52 2.25 13.13
N TYR A 102 7.75 1.82 12.79
CA TYR A 102 8.99 2.40 13.34
C TYR A 102 9.05 3.92 13.11
N ALA A 103 8.84 4.37 11.86
CA ALA A 103 8.93 5.79 11.51
C ALA A 103 7.84 6.62 12.22
N ARG A 104 6.62 6.08 12.34
CA ARG A 104 5.50 6.70 13.07
C ARG A 104 5.83 6.94 14.54
N LEU A 105 6.33 5.91 15.24
CA LEU A 105 6.72 6.03 16.64
C LEU A 105 7.85 7.06 16.84
N ARG A 106 8.86 7.06 15.95
CA ARG A 106 9.98 8.01 16.03
C ARG A 106 9.57 9.45 15.75
N LEU A 107 8.56 9.67 14.91
CA LEU A 107 7.98 11.01 14.71
C LEU A 107 7.12 11.44 15.91
N ALA A 108 6.35 10.52 16.49
CA ALA A 108 5.51 10.80 17.67
C ALA A 108 6.34 11.19 18.92
N GLU A 109 7.55 10.65 19.07
CA GLU A 109 8.48 11.07 20.14
C GLU A 109 8.77 12.58 20.12
N GLY A 110 8.82 13.21 18.94
CA GLY A 110 9.12 14.64 18.77
C GLY A 110 7.98 15.60 19.09
N VAL A 111 6.76 15.10 19.26
CA VAL A 111 5.56 15.93 19.48
C VAL A 111 5.29 16.16 20.97
N THR A 112 6.08 15.60 21.88
CA THR A 112 5.82 15.59 23.34
C THR A 112 6.25 16.87 24.11
N GLY A 113 6.56 17.97 23.42
CA GLY A 113 6.87 19.29 24.02
C GLY A 113 5.72 20.29 23.93
N ASP A 114 5.70 21.30 24.82
CA ASP A 114 4.66 22.35 25.06
C ASP A 114 4.26 23.25 23.85
N GLU A 115 4.66 22.87 22.62
CA GLU A 115 4.42 23.57 21.33
C GLU A 115 3.41 22.79 20.45
N THR A 116 2.51 22.04 21.08
CA THR A 116 1.67 20.96 20.52
C THR A 116 0.64 21.34 19.45
N ALA A 117 0.39 22.63 19.17
CA ALA A 117 -0.62 23.03 18.19
C ALA A 117 -0.09 23.16 16.76
N VAL A 118 1.20 23.50 16.57
CA VAL A 118 1.74 23.83 15.24
C VAL A 118 2.40 22.62 14.56
N ALA A 119 2.97 21.70 15.36
CA ALA A 119 3.61 20.49 14.85
C ALA A 119 2.62 19.39 14.41
N ALA A 120 1.40 19.37 14.96
CA ALA A 120 0.38 18.40 14.60
C ALA A 120 -0.25 18.68 13.22
N GLU A 121 -0.36 19.95 12.81
CA GLU A 121 -0.89 20.33 11.47
C GLU A 121 0.07 19.99 10.31
N THR A 122 1.30 19.57 10.61
CA THR A 122 2.39 19.49 9.64
C THR A 122 2.89 18.07 9.35
N VAL A 123 2.53 17.09 10.18
CA VAL A 123 2.75 15.67 9.89
C VAL A 123 1.50 15.14 9.19
N PRO A 124 1.61 14.48 8.03
CA PRO A 124 0.45 13.88 7.40
C PRO A 124 -0.29 12.94 8.36
N ASP A 125 -1.61 13.07 8.48
CA ASP A 125 -2.46 12.35 9.45
C ASP A 125 -2.22 10.84 9.51
N TRP A 126 -1.78 10.26 8.39
CA TRP A 126 -1.53 8.83 8.25
C TRP A 126 -0.17 8.34 8.74
N ILE A 127 0.74 9.25 9.06
CA ILE A 127 2.00 8.95 9.76
C ILE A 127 2.00 9.57 11.17
N ALA A 128 1.08 10.49 11.45
CA ALA A 128 0.87 11.02 12.79
C ALA A 128 0.35 9.93 13.75
N MET A 129 0.77 10.00 15.01
CA MET A 129 0.20 9.18 16.09
C MET A 129 -0.08 10.02 17.33
N SER A 130 -0.98 9.50 18.17
CA SER A 130 -1.21 10.04 19.50
C SER A 130 0.09 10.04 20.33
N PRO A 131 0.27 10.97 21.27
CA PRO A 131 1.41 10.96 22.17
C PRO A 131 1.45 9.66 22.99
N VAL A 132 2.58 8.95 22.95
CA VAL A 132 2.83 7.72 23.69
C VAL A 132 3.94 7.98 24.72
N ASP A 133 3.94 7.20 25.81
CA ASP A 133 5.07 7.16 26.73
C ASP A 133 6.39 6.92 25.97
N ARG A 134 7.37 7.80 26.20
CA ARG A 134 8.61 7.84 25.41
C ARG A 134 9.42 6.55 25.52
N GLU A 135 9.53 5.97 26.71
CA GLU A 135 10.31 4.73 26.90
C GLU A 135 9.65 3.55 26.18
N THR A 136 8.32 3.47 26.26
CA THR A 136 7.53 2.47 25.54
C THR A 136 7.65 2.65 24.02
N ALA A 137 7.59 3.89 23.51
CA ALA A 137 7.73 4.19 22.10
C ALA A 137 9.11 3.80 21.54
N ILE A 138 10.19 4.10 22.28
CA ILE A 138 11.56 3.73 21.89
C ILE A 138 11.67 2.21 21.75
N LEU A 139 11.28 1.47 22.78
CA LEU A 139 11.38 0.01 22.76
C LEU A 139 10.48 -0.59 21.65
N ALA A 140 9.29 -0.05 21.43
CA ALA A 140 8.36 -0.52 20.40
C ALA A 140 8.93 -0.28 19.00
N SER A 141 9.54 0.88 18.79
CA SER A 141 10.22 1.19 17.53
C SER A 141 11.40 0.26 17.28
N ASP A 142 12.20 -0.06 18.30
CA ASP A 142 13.36 -0.97 18.16
C ASP A 142 12.91 -2.41 17.85
N PHE A 143 11.81 -2.86 18.46
CA PHE A 143 11.18 -4.13 18.11
C PHE A 143 10.75 -4.16 16.65
N LEU A 144 10.00 -3.15 16.19
CA LEU A 144 9.55 -3.04 14.80
C LEU A 144 10.72 -3.00 13.82
N HIS A 145 11.77 -2.24 14.14
CA HIS A 145 12.98 -2.18 13.33
C HIS A 145 13.63 -3.56 13.21
N ALA A 146 13.78 -4.29 14.32
CA ALA A 146 14.31 -5.65 14.32
C ALA A 146 13.41 -6.64 13.53
N SER A 147 12.08 -6.55 13.71
CA SER A 147 11.11 -7.38 12.98
C SER A 147 11.18 -7.17 11.47
N ALA A 148 11.50 -5.96 10.99
CA ALA A 148 11.73 -5.72 9.57
C ALA A 148 12.91 -6.56 9.02
N TYR A 149 14.03 -6.63 9.73
CA TYR A 149 15.18 -7.46 9.34
C TYR A 149 14.88 -8.95 9.40
N GLU A 150 14.09 -9.38 10.39
CA GLU A 150 13.63 -10.76 10.51
C GLU A 150 12.79 -11.17 9.31
N ARG A 151 11.90 -10.29 8.84
CA ARG A 151 11.08 -10.56 7.65
C ARG A 151 11.91 -10.67 6.37
N ILE A 152 12.89 -9.80 6.18
CA ILE A 152 13.85 -9.92 5.06
C ILE A 152 14.64 -11.23 5.13
N ALA A 153 14.98 -11.71 6.34
CA ALA A 153 15.66 -13.00 6.52
C ALA A 153 14.83 -14.18 5.97
N LYS A 154 13.51 -14.08 6.18
CA LYS A 154 12.51 -15.11 5.85
C LYS A 154 12.07 -15.06 4.39
N THR A 155 12.42 -14.02 3.63
CA THR A 155 12.06 -13.90 2.20
C THR A 155 12.64 -15.08 1.40
N PRO A 156 11.83 -15.79 0.58
CA PRO A 156 12.27 -16.99 -0.14
C PRO A 156 13.05 -16.66 -1.42
N VAL A 157 14.15 -15.92 -1.29
CA VAL A 157 15.03 -15.49 -2.39
C VAL A 157 16.47 -16.01 -2.22
N PRO A 158 17.29 -16.05 -3.30
CA PRO A 158 18.70 -16.42 -3.21
C PRO A 158 19.50 -15.50 -2.27
N ASP A 159 20.59 -16.02 -1.67
CA ASP A 159 21.37 -15.30 -0.65
C ASP A 159 21.95 -13.97 -1.13
N ASP A 160 22.42 -13.90 -2.38
CA ASP A 160 22.92 -12.64 -2.96
C ASP A 160 21.82 -11.56 -3.00
N ARG A 161 20.57 -11.97 -3.26
CA ARG A 161 19.41 -11.07 -3.27
C ARG A 161 18.98 -10.69 -1.85
N LYS A 162 19.03 -11.64 -0.89
CA LYS A 162 18.82 -11.33 0.54
C LYS A 162 19.82 -10.28 1.04
N LEU A 163 21.09 -10.43 0.68
CA LEU A 163 22.15 -9.49 1.03
C LEU A 163 21.88 -8.10 0.45
N GLU A 164 21.38 -8.02 -0.80
CA GLU A 164 20.96 -6.76 -1.40
C GLU A 164 19.77 -6.13 -0.68
N LEU A 165 18.73 -6.90 -0.35
CA LEU A 165 17.59 -6.45 0.46
C LEU A 165 18.04 -5.93 1.84
N TYR A 166 18.97 -6.61 2.50
CA TYR A 166 19.54 -6.16 3.77
C TYR A 166 20.27 -4.82 3.64
N ARG A 167 21.07 -4.63 2.59
CA ARG A 167 21.77 -3.36 2.34
C ARG A 167 20.77 -2.22 2.12
N LEU A 168 19.71 -2.47 1.33
CA LEU A 168 18.64 -1.51 1.09
C LEU A 168 17.88 -1.17 2.37
N LEU A 169 17.51 -2.18 3.17
CA LEU A 169 16.84 -1.98 4.46
C LEU A 169 17.71 -1.20 5.45
N THR A 170 19.01 -1.50 5.49
CA THR A 170 19.98 -0.79 6.34
C THR A 170 20.12 0.67 5.93
N HIS A 171 20.32 0.91 4.62
CA HIS A 171 20.43 2.28 4.11
C HIS A 171 19.13 3.07 4.31
N GLY A 172 17.99 2.46 3.99
CA GLY A 172 16.67 3.06 4.15
C GLY A 172 16.34 3.38 5.59
N SER A 173 16.58 2.47 6.53
CA SER A 173 16.32 2.74 7.95
C SER A 173 17.25 3.79 8.55
N ALA A 174 18.52 3.86 8.14
CA ALA A 174 19.41 4.96 8.52
C ALA A 174 18.94 6.31 7.95
N ALA A 175 18.44 6.31 6.72
CA ALA A 175 17.86 7.47 6.05
C ALA A 175 16.56 7.95 6.72
N LEU A 176 15.75 7.03 7.25
CA LEU A 176 14.57 7.34 8.05
C LEU A 176 14.95 7.89 9.42
N ALA A 177 15.86 7.19 10.14
CA ALA A 177 16.32 7.61 11.46
C ALA A 177 16.88 9.05 11.44
N SER A 178 17.76 9.36 10.49
CA SER A 178 18.33 10.71 10.36
C SER A 178 17.25 11.79 10.15
N ARG A 179 16.27 11.54 9.28
CA ARG A 179 15.17 12.48 9.01
C ARG A 179 14.20 12.63 10.17
N SER A 180 13.85 11.53 10.83
CA SER A 180 13.03 11.58 12.05
C SER A 180 13.71 12.42 13.13
N HIS A 181 15.04 12.31 13.31
CA HIS A 181 15.79 13.14 14.25
C HIS A 181 15.93 14.61 13.83
N SER A 182 15.95 14.91 12.52
CA SER A 182 15.91 16.30 12.05
C SER A 182 14.56 16.99 12.30
N ALA A 183 13.48 16.23 12.56
CA ALA A 183 12.16 16.78 12.89
C ALA A 183 12.14 17.57 14.21
N PHE A 184 13.17 17.38 15.03
CA PHE A 184 13.33 18.02 16.33
C PHE A 184 14.11 19.35 16.25
N GLU A 185 14.52 19.78 15.05
CA GLU A 185 15.10 21.11 14.83
C GLU A 185 13.98 22.16 14.66
N PRO A 186 13.96 23.23 15.47
CA PRO A 186 12.81 24.15 15.59
C PRO A 186 12.51 24.96 14.33
N ASP A 187 13.41 24.99 13.34
CA ASP A 187 13.24 25.79 12.12
C ASP A 187 12.53 25.06 10.95
N LYS A 188 12.25 23.74 11.03
CA LYS A 188 11.69 22.96 9.88
C LYS A 188 10.76 21.76 10.21
N PRO A 189 9.69 21.89 11.00
CA PRO A 189 8.81 20.75 11.29
C PRO A 189 7.97 20.26 10.07
N ALA A 190 7.47 21.18 9.23
CA ALA A 190 6.54 20.89 8.13
C ALA A 190 7.07 19.99 7.01
N GLU A 191 8.32 20.20 6.61
CA GLU A 191 8.93 19.46 5.51
C GLU A 191 9.34 18.04 5.93
N THR A 192 9.45 17.81 7.25
CA THR A 192 10.11 16.61 7.77
C THR A 192 9.21 15.38 7.76
N GLY A 193 7.92 15.51 8.12
CA GLY A 193 6.96 14.41 8.04
C GLY A 193 6.78 13.90 6.60
N VAL A 194 6.69 14.84 5.64
CA VAL A 194 6.60 14.53 4.21
C VAL A 194 7.89 13.90 3.68
N ASP A 195 9.08 14.37 4.10
CA ASP A 195 10.35 13.77 3.66
C ASP A 195 10.57 12.37 4.26
N VAL A 196 10.14 12.10 5.50
CA VAL A 196 10.13 10.74 6.08
C VAL A 196 9.20 9.83 5.30
N ALA A 197 7.96 10.26 5.06
CA ALA A 197 6.97 9.53 4.27
C ALA A 197 7.48 9.19 2.86
N ALA A 198 8.03 10.19 2.17
CA ALA A 198 8.53 10.04 0.80
C ALA A 198 9.81 9.17 0.76
N THR A 199 10.65 9.25 1.78
CA THR A 199 11.82 8.37 1.93
C THR A 199 11.38 6.92 2.12
N LEU A 200 10.42 6.66 3.01
CA LEU A 200 9.86 5.33 3.23
C LEU A 200 9.25 4.75 1.96
N ALA A 201 8.46 5.54 1.23
CA ALA A 201 7.88 5.14 -0.05
C ALA A 201 8.94 4.80 -1.11
N GLY A 202 10.01 5.61 -1.18
CA GLY A 202 11.15 5.34 -2.06
C GLY A 202 11.82 4.01 -1.73
N VAL A 203 12.12 3.77 -0.45
CA VAL A 203 12.71 2.50 0.03
C VAL A 203 11.80 1.32 -0.27
N ALA A 204 10.50 1.46 -0.04
CA ALA A 204 9.50 0.44 -0.33
C ALA A 204 9.49 0.05 -1.82
N GLY A 205 9.52 1.04 -2.72
CA GLY A 205 9.65 0.79 -4.16
C GLY A 205 10.93 0.01 -4.51
N GLU A 206 12.09 0.37 -3.94
CA GLU A 206 13.34 -0.35 -4.19
C GLU A 206 13.32 -1.79 -3.69
N LEU A 207 12.76 -2.01 -2.50
CA LEU A 207 12.65 -3.33 -1.90
C LEU A 207 11.77 -4.25 -2.75
N GLY A 208 10.63 -3.77 -3.24
CA GLY A 208 9.72 -4.50 -4.12
C GLY A 208 10.39 -4.97 -5.42
N VAL A 209 11.06 -4.06 -6.13
CA VAL A 209 11.81 -4.39 -7.36
C VAL A 209 12.92 -5.40 -7.07
N THR A 210 13.64 -5.20 -5.97
CA THR A 210 14.79 -6.03 -5.62
C THR A 210 14.36 -7.44 -5.24
N ALA A 211 13.21 -7.62 -4.58
CA ALA A 211 12.68 -8.91 -4.17
C ALA A 211 12.48 -9.86 -5.37
N VAL A 212 11.98 -9.32 -6.48
CA VAL A 212 11.76 -10.10 -7.72
C VAL A 212 13.00 -10.17 -8.62
N GLY A 213 14.00 -9.33 -8.36
CA GLY A 213 15.25 -9.30 -9.10
C GLY A 213 15.23 -8.38 -10.32
N GLY A 214 14.44 -7.32 -10.26
CA GLY A 214 14.40 -6.29 -11.29
C GLY A 214 15.73 -5.53 -11.42
N SER A 215 15.89 -4.84 -12.55
CA SER A 215 17.13 -4.13 -12.88
C SER A 215 17.39 -2.94 -11.96
N ALA A 216 18.65 -2.48 -11.90
CA ALA A 216 19.01 -1.26 -11.18
C ALA A 216 18.29 -0.02 -11.73
N GLU A 217 18.03 0.04 -13.04
CA GLU A 217 17.29 1.14 -13.68
C GLU A 217 15.81 1.14 -13.25
N THR A 218 15.16 -0.02 -13.28
CA THR A 218 13.78 -0.20 -12.80
C THR A 218 13.65 0.18 -11.33
N ARG A 219 14.63 -0.22 -10.51
CA ARG A 219 14.72 0.11 -9.09
C ARG A 219 14.82 1.63 -8.87
N ASP A 220 15.72 2.29 -9.59
CA ASP A 220 15.89 3.75 -9.50
C ASP A 220 14.66 4.52 -9.96
N CYS A 221 13.98 4.03 -11.01
CA CYS A 221 12.74 4.61 -11.52
C CYS A 221 11.63 4.52 -10.48
N LEU A 222 11.36 3.32 -9.96
CA LEU A 222 10.29 3.08 -8.99
C LEU A 222 10.58 3.74 -7.64
N ARG A 223 11.84 3.86 -7.22
CA ARG A 223 12.20 4.69 -6.06
C ARG A 223 11.75 6.14 -6.23
N ARG A 224 12.11 6.75 -7.37
CA ARG A 224 11.82 8.17 -7.64
C ARG A 224 10.32 8.39 -7.77
N TYR A 225 9.63 7.48 -8.46
CA TYR A 225 8.19 7.51 -8.62
C TYR A 225 7.47 7.44 -7.26
N SER A 226 7.78 6.43 -6.44
CA SER A 226 7.17 6.23 -5.11
C SER A 226 7.40 7.43 -4.18
N ARG A 227 8.59 8.06 -4.27
CA ARG A 227 8.88 9.29 -3.54
C ARG A 227 8.03 10.46 -4.04
N ALA A 228 7.96 10.65 -5.37
CA ALA A 228 7.23 11.76 -5.99
C ALA A 228 5.72 11.69 -5.74
N ILE A 229 5.10 10.50 -5.87
CA ILE A 229 3.66 10.34 -5.61
C ILE A 229 3.33 10.63 -4.14
N THR A 230 4.18 10.22 -3.20
CA THR A 230 3.97 10.49 -1.78
C THR A 230 4.07 11.99 -1.47
N CYS A 231 5.06 12.70 -2.04
CA CYS A 231 5.13 14.16 -1.95
C CYS A 231 3.88 14.84 -2.54
N ALA A 232 3.39 14.36 -3.69
CA ALA A 232 2.22 14.92 -4.35
C ALA A 232 0.94 14.72 -3.53
N LEU A 233 0.72 13.50 -2.99
CA LEU A 233 -0.41 13.18 -2.13
C LEU A 233 -0.39 14.01 -0.84
N ALA A 234 0.78 14.16 -0.22
CA ALA A 234 0.93 15.03 0.95
C ALA A 234 0.57 16.50 0.64
N SER A 235 0.94 17.00 -0.55
CA SER A 235 0.65 18.37 -0.97
C SER A 235 -0.84 18.61 -1.31
N GLN A 236 -1.58 17.57 -1.69
CA GLN A 236 -3.01 17.66 -1.98
C GLN A 236 -3.86 17.60 -0.70
N SER A 237 -3.44 16.80 0.27
CA SER A 237 -4.12 16.65 1.56
C SER A 237 -4.21 17.97 2.36
N THR A 238 -3.29 18.91 2.14
CA THR A 238 -3.28 20.22 2.81
C THR A 238 -4.22 21.26 2.19
N VAL A 239 -4.81 20.99 1.02
CA VAL A 239 -5.53 22.01 0.22
C VAL A 239 -7.05 21.83 0.23
N THR A 240 -7.58 20.64 0.52
CA THR A 240 -9.01 20.32 0.38
C THR A 240 -9.61 19.73 1.66
N VAL A 241 -10.45 20.50 2.35
CA VAL A 241 -11.13 20.10 3.62
C VAL A 241 -12.28 19.10 3.39
N ASP A 242 -12.65 18.82 2.13
CA ASP A 242 -13.87 18.07 1.78
C ASP A 242 -13.62 16.85 0.86
N ASP A 243 -12.37 16.55 0.50
CA ASP A 243 -12.08 15.38 -0.34
C ASP A 243 -11.79 14.19 0.56
N THR A 244 -12.80 13.35 0.75
CA THR A 244 -12.66 12.08 1.47
C THR A 244 -11.72 11.18 0.68
N ASP A 245 -10.45 11.32 1.03
CA ASP A 245 -9.34 10.38 0.97
C ASP A 245 -8.81 9.99 -0.43
N THR A 246 -8.22 10.99 -1.13
CA THR A 246 -7.41 10.79 -2.34
C THR A 246 -6.32 9.73 -2.15
N ARG A 247 -5.77 9.64 -0.93
CA ARG A 247 -4.78 8.63 -0.54
C ARG A 247 -5.42 7.25 -0.40
N ALA A 248 -6.53 7.08 0.32
CA ALA A 248 -7.22 5.79 0.37
C ALA A 248 -7.66 5.32 -1.03
N THR A 249 -8.06 6.26 -1.89
CA THR A 249 -8.32 5.96 -3.31
C THR A 249 -7.06 5.46 -4.01
N ALA A 250 -5.92 6.13 -3.84
CA ALA A 250 -4.65 5.70 -4.40
C ALA A 250 -4.24 4.32 -3.87
N VAL A 251 -4.36 4.06 -2.56
CA VAL A 251 -4.05 2.76 -1.96
C VAL A 251 -4.98 1.68 -2.48
N ALA A 252 -6.28 1.95 -2.59
CA ALA A 252 -7.26 1.01 -3.15
C ALA A 252 -6.89 0.64 -4.60
N VAL A 253 -6.65 1.65 -5.45
CA VAL A 253 -6.27 1.45 -6.85
C VAL A 253 -4.96 0.68 -6.97
N LEU A 254 -3.93 1.05 -6.20
CA LEU A 254 -2.63 0.37 -6.20
C LEU A 254 -2.76 -1.08 -5.72
N SER A 255 -3.60 -1.34 -4.72
CA SER A 255 -3.88 -2.67 -4.19
C SER A 255 -4.83 -3.49 -5.07
N GLY A 256 -5.20 -3.00 -6.26
CA GLY A 256 -6.08 -3.70 -7.19
C GLY A 256 -7.57 -3.67 -6.84
N HIS A 257 -7.95 -2.93 -5.81
CA HIS A 257 -9.35 -2.67 -5.49
C HIS A 257 -9.87 -1.56 -6.41
N GLN A 258 -10.85 -1.89 -7.25
CA GLN A 258 -11.60 -0.86 -7.95
C GLN A 258 -12.35 -0.06 -6.87
N PRO A 259 -12.12 1.26 -6.72
CA PRO A 259 -12.91 2.02 -5.76
C PRO A 259 -14.36 1.85 -6.16
N VAL A 260 -15.18 1.33 -5.25
CA VAL A 260 -16.63 1.42 -5.40
C VAL A 260 -16.88 2.90 -5.62
N ARG A 261 -17.34 3.26 -6.81
CA ARG A 261 -17.87 4.60 -7.04
C ARG A 261 -19.00 4.72 -6.04
N VAL A 262 -18.71 5.29 -4.89
CA VAL A 262 -19.73 5.92 -4.09
C VAL A 262 -20.13 7.09 -4.98
N GLU A 263 -21.12 6.84 -5.84
CA GLU A 263 -22.08 7.86 -6.19
C GLU A 263 -22.61 8.32 -4.84
N THR A 264 -21.90 9.27 -4.24
CA THR A 264 -22.49 10.15 -3.25
C THR A 264 -23.66 10.72 -4.03
N ASP A 265 -24.85 10.26 -3.68
CA ASP A 265 -26.10 10.91 -3.98
C ASP A 265 -25.94 12.31 -3.38
N ARG A 266 -25.30 13.18 -4.17
CA ARG A 266 -25.10 14.58 -3.83
C ARG A 266 -26.50 15.14 -3.90
N GLU A 267 -27.19 15.16 -2.76
CA GLU A 267 -28.22 16.15 -2.52
C GLU A 267 -27.58 17.48 -2.89
N HIS A 268 -27.93 17.96 -4.09
CA HIS A 268 -27.41 19.17 -4.68
C HIS A 268 -27.91 20.33 -3.83
N ASP A 269 -27.04 20.84 -2.96
CA ASP A 269 -27.25 22.16 -2.39
C ASP A 269 -26.90 23.18 -3.48
N ASP A 270 -27.95 23.82 -3.99
CA ASP A 270 -27.94 24.78 -5.09
C ASP A 270 -27.06 26.00 -4.77
N GLN A 271 -25.80 26.00 -5.23
CA GLN A 271 -25.02 27.24 -5.25
C GLN A 271 -23.84 27.25 -6.25
N TYR A 272 -24.09 26.89 -7.51
CA TYR A 272 -23.17 27.20 -8.61
C TYR A 272 -23.83 28.06 -9.67
N SER A 273 -23.13 29.10 -10.13
CA SER A 273 -23.63 30.00 -11.17
C SER A 273 -23.83 29.22 -12.49
N PRO A 274 -24.94 29.45 -13.25
CA PRO A 274 -25.28 28.73 -14.49
C PRO A 274 -24.17 28.56 -15.55
N PRO A 275 -23.23 29.50 -15.75
CA PRO A 275 -22.14 29.28 -16.69
C PRO A 275 -21.12 28.24 -16.22
N VAL A 276 -20.96 28.03 -14.91
CA VAL A 276 -20.02 27.06 -14.34
C VAL A 276 -20.56 25.64 -14.49
N THR A 277 -21.85 25.43 -14.24
CA THR A 277 -22.50 24.13 -14.46
C THR A 277 -22.43 23.73 -15.93
N THR A 278 -22.70 24.67 -16.84
CA THR A 278 -22.59 24.44 -18.29
C THR A 278 -21.15 24.14 -18.74
N ALA A 279 -20.15 24.76 -18.09
CA ALA A 279 -18.74 24.51 -18.39
C ALA A 279 -18.29 23.13 -17.87
N VAL A 280 -18.76 22.72 -16.69
CA VAL A 280 -18.47 21.40 -16.10
C VAL A 280 -19.15 20.29 -16.91
N GLU A 281 -20.41 20.45 -17.31
CA GLU A 281 -21.12 19.50 -18.17
C GLU A 281 -20.45 19.34 -19.54
N ARG A 282 -19.96 20.43 -20.13
CA ARG A 282 -19.17 20.36 -21.38
C ARG A 282 -17.83 19.66 -21.17
N ALA A 283 -17.16 19.91 -20.05
CA ALA A 283 -15.89 19.25 -19.73
C ALA A 283 -16.09 17.75 -19.50
N GLN A 284 -17.16 17.36 -18.82
CA GLN A 284 -17.54 15.95 -18.62
C GLN A 284 -17.88 15.27 -19.97
N THR A 285 -18.68 15.93 -20.81
CA THR A 285 -19.01 15.40 -22.16
C THR A 285 -17.77 15.29 -23.05
N ALA A 286 -16.81 16.21 -22.92
CA ALA A 286 -15.55 16.16 -23.66
C ALA A 286 -14.65 15.01 -23.18
N LEU A 287 -14.59 14.77 -21.86
CA LEU A 287 -13.86 13.65 -21.27
C LEU A 287 -14.49 12.30 -21.61
N GLU A 288 -15.82 12.19 -21.63
CA GLU A 288 -16.52 10.99 -22.08
C GLU A 288 -16.27 10.69 -23.56
N ARG A 289 -16.25 11.72 -24.42
CA ARG A 289 -15.89 11.55 -25.84
C ARG A 289 -14.45 11.10 -26.02
N LEU A 290 -13.53 11.66 -25.25
CA LEU A 290 -12.12 11.26 -25.29
C LEU A 290 -11.92 9.81 -24.81
N ALA A 291 -12.69 9.37 -23.81
CA ALA A 291 -12.68 7.98 -23.34
C ALA A 291 -13.33 6.98 -24.31
N THR A 292 -14.17 7.47 -25.24
CA THR A 292 -14.86 6.64 -26.23
C THR A 292 -14.07 6.52 -27.54
N ASP A 293 -13.24 7.52 -27.89
CA ASP A 293 -12.47 7.54 -29.14
C ASP A 293 -11.19 6.68 -29.11
N ASP A 294 -10.70 6.25 -27.93
CA ASP A 294 -9.41 5.54 -27.79
C ASP A 294 -9.53 4.05 -27.44
N ARG A 295 -10.71 3.43 -27.62
CA ARG A 295 -10.91 1.99 -27.41
C ARG A 295 -11.15 1.26 -28.72
N PRO A 296 -10.22 0.42 -29.22
CA PRO A 296 -10.58 -0.62 -30.16
C PRO A 296 -11.57 -1.58 -29.48
N SER A 297 -12.78 -1.67 -30.03
CA SER A 297 -13.82 -2.59 -29.60
C SER A 297 -13.28 -4.02 -29.50
N THR A 298 -13.13 -4.51 -28.28
CA THR A 298 -13.08 -5.95 -27.99
C THR A 298 -14.13 -6.21 -26.92
N ASP A 299 -15.30 -6.62 -27.40
CA ASP A 299 -16.33 -7.28 -26.60
C ASP A 299 -15.75 -8.57 -25.99
N ASP A 300 -16.31 -8.92 -24.82
CA ASP A 300 -16.08 -10.14 -24.03
C ASP A 300 -14.75 -10.27 -23.26
N GLN A 301 -14.64 -9.54 -22.15
CA GLN A 301 -13.84 -9.99 -21.00
C GLN A 301 -14.58 -9.72 -19.67
N PRO A 302 -14.69 -10.71 -18.76
CA PRO A 302 -15.45 -10.56 -17.51
C PRO A 302 -14.80 -9.52 -16.59
N ALA A 303 -15.64 -8.78 -15.87
CA ALA A 303 -15.33 -7.66 -14.96
C ALA A 303 -14.52 -8.02 -13.70
N THR A 304 -13.73 -9.10 -13.72
CA THR A 304 -13.01 -9.64 -12.57
C THR A 304 -11.49 -9.61 -12.69
N ARG A 305 -10.94 -9.00 -13.75
CA ARG A 305 -9.49 -8.95 -13.94
C ARG A 305 -8.92 -7.65 -13.37
N THR A 306 -8.11 -7.77 -12.32
CA THR A 306 -7.30 -6.67 -11.79
C THR A 306 -6.50 -6.02 -12.92
N PRO A 307 -6.52 -4.69 -13.07
CA PRO A 307 -5.79 -4.02 -14.14
C PRO A 307 -4.27 -4.24 -13.98
N PRO A 308 -3.50 -4.22 -15.09
CA PRO A 308 -2.06 -4.38 -15.04
C PRO A 308 -1.41 -3.30 -14.14
N PRO A 309 -0.29 -3.60 -13.48
CA PRO A 309 0.29 -2.75 -12.44
C PRO A 309 0.65 -1.34 -12.96
N LEU A 310 1.11 -1.21 -14.20
CA LEU A 310 1.33 0.11 -14.83
C LEU A 310 0.01 0.90 -14.95
N ALA A 311 -1.08 0.27 -15.38
CA ALA A 311 -2.38 0.94 -15.45
C ALA A 311 -2.91 1.33 -14.05
N ARG A 312 -2.60 0.53 -13.01
CA ARG A 312 -2.90 0.91 -11.61
C ARG A 312 -2.11 2.14 -11.18
N LEU A 313 -0.82 2.23 -11.52
CA LEU A 313 0.02 3.39 -11.24
C LEU A 313 -0.50 4.66 -11.97
N GLU A 314 -0.91 4.53 -13.24
CA GLU A 314 -1.52 5.63 -14.00
C GLU A 314 -2.84 6.07 -13.39
N GLN A 315 -3.70 5.11 -13.04
CA GLN A 315 -5.02 5.40 -12.47
C GLN A 315 -4.91 6.06 -11.08
N ALA A 316 -3.93 5.63 -10.27
CA ALA A 316 -3.68 6.22 -8.95
C ALA A 316 -3.16 7.66 -9.04
N THR A 317 -2.43 8.00 -10.11
CA THR A 317 -1.81 9.33 -10.28
C THR A 317 -2.54 10.26 -11.23
N ARG A 318 -3.43 9.72 -12.07
CA ARG A 318 -3.99 10.39 -13.25
C ARG A 318 -2.93 10.94 -14.20
N LEU A 319 -1.71 10.37 -14.21
CA LEU A 319 -0.62 10.74 -15.10
C LEU A 319 -0.38 9.60 -16.11
N PRO A 320 -0.31 9.89 -17.42
CA PRO A 320 -0.01 8.86 -18.42
C PRO A 320 1.49 8.52 -18.42
N PHE A 321 1.84 7.23 -18.45
CA PHE A 321 3.17 6.81 -18.88
C PHE A 321 3.18 6.77 -20.41
N GLN A 322 3.94 7.66 -21.04
CA GLN A 322 4.16 7.54 -22.47
C GLN A 322 5.00 6.29 -22.73
N GLY A 323 4.39 5.29 -23.37
CA GLY A 323 5.07 4.07 -23.80
C GLY A 323 6.24 4.41 -24.73
N GLY A 324 7.38 3.78 -24.44
CA GLY A 324 8.52 3.72 -25.37
C GLY A 324 8.29 2.72 -26.48
#